data_AF-A0A9D5YD57-F1
#
_entry.id   AF-A0A9D5YD57-F1
#
_cell.length_a   1.000
_cell.length_b   1.000
_cell.length_c   1.000
_cell.angle_alpha   90.00
_cell.angle_beta   90.00
_cell.angle_gamma   90.00
#
_symmetry.space_group_name_H-M   'P 1'
#
loop_
_entity.id
_entity.type
_entity.pdbx_description
1 polymer ?
#
loop_
_entity_poly.entity_id
_entity_poly.type
_entity_poly.pdbx_seq_one_letter_code
_entity_poly.pdbx_strand_id
1 'polypeptide(L)'
;MQKIRDMIVKGKNVYIILETEKSRSEFMIQAEKEGITFSDGTKPTEKKAEDIMCLRDNGTICYLGWAGRIRFHNKSREKSACVVNFI
;
A
#
# COMPACT_ATOMS: atom_id res chain seq x y z
N MET A 1 5.02 19.63 1.06
CA MET A 1 5.32 18.20 1.28
C MET A 1 3.98 17.48 1.30
N GLN A 2 3.76 16.52 0.42
CA GLN A 2 2.50 15.76 0.35
C GLN A 2 2.49 14.73 1.49
N LYS A 3 1.39 14.62 2.25
CA LYS A 3 1.28 13.63 3.34
C LYS A 3 0.79 12.31 2.78
N ILE A 4 1.25 11.19 3.33
CA ILE A 4 0.77 9.84 2.94
C ILE A 4 -0.73 9.73 3.23
N ARG A 5 -1.20 10.34 4.32
CA ARG A 5 -2.64 10.40 4.65
C ARG A 5 -3.50 11.06 3.56
N ASP A 6 -2.96 12.02 2.81
CA ASP A 6 -3.71 12.70 1.74
C ASP A 6 -3.93 11.77 0.53
N MET A 7 -3.18 10.66 0.46
CA MET A 7 -3.36 9.62 -0.55
C MET A 7 -4.47 8.63 -0.18
N ILE A 8 -4.97 8.66 1.06
CA ILE A 8 -6.04 7.75 1.50
C ILE A 8 -7.35 8.17 0.83
N VAL A 9 -7.90 7.28 0.00
CA VAL A 9 -9.19 7.48 -0.66
C VAL A 9 -10.19 6.50 -0.07
N LYS A 10 -11.29 7.02 0.50
CA LYS A 10 -12.35 6.21 1.11
C LYS A 10 -12.88 5.16 0.13
N GLY A 11 -12.96 3.90 0.56
CA GLY A 11 -13.45 2.79 -0.26
C GLY A 11 -12.48 2.33 -1.36
N LYS A 12 -11.22 2.78 -1.36
CA LYS A 12 -10.20 2.35 -2.31
C LYS A 12 -8.89 1.99 -1.61
N ASN A 13 -8.25 0.97 -2.15
CA ASN A 13 -6.88 0.62 -1.80
C ASN A 13 -5.93 1.34 -2.76
N VAL A 14 -4.93 2.02 -2.21
CA VAL A 14 -3.88 2.68 -2.99
C VAL A 14 -2.64 1.80 -2.99
N TYR A 15 -2.22 1.42 -4.19
CA TYR A 15 -1.02 0.62 -4.39
C TYR A 15 0.18 1.54 -4.62
N ILE A 16 1.26 1.26 -3.90
CA ILE A 16 2.47 2.06 -3.88
C ILE A 16 3.62 1.17 -4.33
N ILE A 17 4.34 1.63 -5.36
CA ILE A 17 5.54 0.98 -5.88
C ILE A 17 6.72 1.87 -5.54
N LEU A 18 7.70 1.32 -4.84
CA LEU A 18 8.91 2.02 -4.41
C LEU A 18 10.14 1.28 -4.95
N GLU A 19 10.75 1.86 -5.99
CA GLU A 19 11.84 1.24 -6.73
C GLU A 19 13.11 1.10 -5.88
N THR A 20 13.47 2.12 -5.12
CA THR A 20 14.73 2.17 -4.37
C THR A 20 14.55 1.86 -2.89
N GLU A 21 15.58 1.27 -2.28
CA GLU A 21 15.62 1.03 -0.83
C GLU A 21 15.52 2.33 -0.03
N LYS A 22 16.11 3.42 -0.54
CA LYS A 22 16.02 4.74 0.08
C LYS A 22 14.56 5.21 0.14
N SER A 23 13.84 5.18 -0.98
CA SER A 23 12.43 5.58 -1.04
C SER A 23 11.54 4.70 -0.16
N ARG A 24 11.85 3.39 -0.10
CA ARG A 24 11.18 2.44 0.81
C ARG A 24 11.35 2.85 2.28
N SER A 25 12.58 3.10 2.71
CA SER A 25 12.88 3.51 4.09
C SER A 25 12.26 4.87 4.44
N GLU A 26 12.35 5.85 3.54
CA GLU A 26 11.74 7.18 3.73
C GLU A 26 10.21 7.10 3.88
N PHE A 27 9.55 6.27 3.04
CA PHE A 27 8.11 6.03 3.13
C PHE A 27 7.73 5.45 4.49
N MET A 28 8.45 4.44 4.98
CA MET A 28 8.14 3.81 6.28
C MET A 28 8.32 4.79 7.44
N ILE A 29 9.39 5.57 7.44
CA ILE A 29 9.63 6.60 8.45
C ILE A 29 8.50 7.65 8.43
N GLN A 30 8.09 8.08 7.24
CA GLN A 30 7.02 9.06 7.10
C GLN A 30 5.67 8.49 7.53
N ALA A 31 5.36 7.25 7.15
CA ALA A 31 4.14 6.57 7.56
C ALA A 31 4.02 6.50 9.08
N GLU A 32 5.11 6.14 9.77
CA GLU A 32 5.14 6.09 11.23
C GLU A 32 4.97 7.47 11.87
N LYS A 33 5.64 8.50 11.34
CA LYS A 33 5.46 9.90 11.79
C LYS A 33 4.02 10.37 11.62
N GLU A 34 3.36 9.90 10.57
CA GLU A 34 1.95 10.15 10.31
C GLU A 34 1.03 9.20 11.10
N GLY A 35 1.53 8.33 11.97
CA GLY A 35 0.72 7.40 12.77
C GLY A 35 -0.01 6.34 11.95
N ILE A 36 0.44 6.08 10.72
CA ILE A 36 -0.04 4.99 9.87
C ILE A 36 0.65 3.71 10.34
N THR A 37 -0.12 2.65 10.57
CA THR A 37 0.39 1.37 11.06
C THR A 37 0.00 0.24 10.12
N PHE A 38 0.54 -0.96 10.36
CA PHE A 38 -0.01 -2.16 9.76
C PHE A 38 -1.36 -2.53 10.39
N SER A 39 -2.14 -3.39 9.74
CA SER A 39 -3.45 -3.83 10.26
C SER A 39 -3.37 -4.54 11.62
N ASP A 40 -2.21 -5.07 12.01
CA ASP A 40 -1.91 -5.65 13.32
C ASP A 40 -1.42 -4.62 14.36
N GLY A 41 -1.36 -3.33 13.99
CA GLY A 41 -0.87 -2.26 14.85
C GLY A 41 0.65 -2.15 14.92
N THR A 42 1.40 -3.03 14.24
CA THR A 42 2.86 -2.93 14.18
C THR A 42 3.29 -1.65 13.47
N LYS A 43 4.36 -1.03 13.93
CA LYS A 43 4.86 0.20 13.32
C LYS A 43 5.49 -0.07 11.96
N PRO A 44 5.43 0.90 11.03
CA PRO A 44 6.12 0.79 9.75
C PRO A 44 7.61 0.46 9.87
N THR A 45 8.36 1.16 10.75
CA THR A 45 9.81 0.97 10.84
C THR A 45 10.24 -0.35 11.52
N GLU A 46 9.31 -1.06 12.17
CA GLU A 46 9.56 -2.36 12.79
C GLU A 46 9.51 -3.52 11.78
N LYS A 47 9.00 -3.28 10.56
CA LYS A 47 8.93 -4.28 9.49
C LYS A 47 9.86 -3.93 8.32
N LYS A 48 10.33 -4.97 7.63
CA LYS A 48 11.16 -4.80 6.42
C LYS A 48 10.33 -4.20 5.29
N ALA A 49 10.74 -3.06 4.76
CA ALA A 49 10.06 -2.42 3.65
C ALA A 49 10.13 -3.27 2.37
N GLU A 50 8.98 -3.43 1.70
CA GLU A 50 8.86 -4.12 0.41
C GLU A 50 8.74 -3.13 -0.75
N ASP A 51 9.00 -3.62 -1.96
CA ASP A 51 8.91 -2.87 -3.22
C ASP A 51 7.48 -2.51 -3.61
N ILE A 52 6.50 -3.33 -3.21
CA ILE A 52 5.07 -3.07 -3.45
C ILE A 52 4.28 -3.19 -2.16
N MET A 53 3.57 -2.11 -1.82
CA MET A 53 2.73 -2.03 -0.63
C MET A 53 1.33 -1.49 -0.96
N CYS A 54 0.37 -1.77 -0.08
CA CYS A 54 -0.99 -1.29 -0.19
C CYS A 54 -1.33 -0.40 1.01
N LEU A 55 -1.83 0.81 0.74
CA LEU A 55 -2.44 1.69 1.73
C LEU A 55 -3.96 1.53 1.66
N ARG A 56 -4.55 1.07 2.76
CA ARG A 56 -6.00 0.85 2.87
C ARG A 56 -6.71 2.13 3.26
N ASP A 57 -8.01 2.19 2.98
CA ASP A 57 -8.87 3.34 3.30
C ASP A 57 -9.01 3.61 4.81
N ASN A 58 -8.79 2.59 5.64
CA ASN A 58 -8.73 2.70 7.09
C ASN A 58 -7.40 3.26 7.62
N GLY A 59 -6.49 3.68 6.73
CA GLY A 59 -5.19 4.24 7.10
C GLY A 59 -4.19 3.22 7.60
N THR A 60 -4.29 1.96 7.15
CA THR A 60 -3.31 0.91 7.45
C THR A 60 -2.53 0.45 6.21
N ILE A 61 -1.28 0.05 6.41
CA ILE A 61 -0.42 -0.54 5.37
C ILE A 61 -0.58 -2.07 5.39
N CYS A 62 -0.54 -2.67 4.21
CA CYS A 62 -0.52 -4.12 4.02
C CYS A 62 0.53 -4.49 2.97
N TYR A 63 1.27 -5.57 3.21
CA TYR A 63 2.12 -6.18 2.19
C TYR A 63 1.26 -7.00 1.23
N LEU A 64 1.57 -6.90 -0.05
CA LEU A 64 0.94 -7.72 -1.07
C LEU A 64 1.44 -9.17 -1.05
N GLY A 65 2.68 -9.38 -0.56
CA GLY A 65 3.33 -10.68 -0.51
C GLY A 65 3.47 -11.35 -1.88
N TRP A 66 3.89 -12.62 -1.90
CA TRP A 66 4.05 -13.42 -3.12
C TRP A 66 2.72 -13.66 -3.88
N ALA A 67 1.58 -13.66 -3.17
CA ALA A 67 0.25 -13.85 -3.73
C ALA A 67 -0.34 -12.58 -4.39
N GLY A 68 0.28 -11.41 -4.18
CA GLY A 68 -0.15 -10.14 -4.76
C GLY A 68 0.26 -9.89 -6.21
N ARG A 69 0.67 -10.95 -6.95
CA ARG A 69 0.92 -10.85 -8.39
C ARG A 69 -0.39 -10.66 -9.14
N ILE A 70 -0.66 -9.42 -9.51
CA ILE A 70 -1.75 -8.97 -10.38
C ILE A 70 -1.76 -9.83 -11.66
N ARG A 71 -2.82 -10.62 -11.89
CA ARG A 71 -3.06 -11.23 -13.21
C ARG A 71 -3.61 -10.14 -14.13
N PHE A 72 -2.77 -9.67 -15.06
CA PHE A 72 -3.22 -8.84 -16.17
C PHE A 72 -3.86 -9.74 -17.24
N HIS A 73 -5.19 -9.85 -17.26
CA HIS A 73 -5.90 -10.37 -18.44
C HIS A 73 -6.94 -9.35 -18.88
N ASN A 74 -6.59 -8.64 -19.95
CA ASN A 74 -7.41 -7.59 -20.54
C ASN A 74 -8.36 -8.23 -21.57
N LYS A 75 -9.64 -8.35 -21.21
CA LYS A 75 -10.74 -8.52 -22.17
C LYS A 75 -11.86 -7.53 -21.86
N SER A 76 -11.55 -6.24 -21.93
CA SER A 76 -12.45 -5.19 -22.42
C SER A 76 -11.98 -3.83 -21.92
N ARG A 77 -11.91 -2.90 -22.86
CA ARG A 77 -11.68 -1.47 -22.64
C ARG A 77 -12.91 -0.88 -21.95
N GLU A 78 -12.99 -0.93 -20.62
CA GLU A 78 -13.75 0.04 -19.83
C GLU A 78 -13.50 -0.19 -18.33
N LYS A 79 -12.84 0.80 -17.71
CA LYS A 79 -12.76 1.05 -16.26
C LYS A 79 -12.52 -0.18 -15.38
N SER A 80 -11.28 -0.66 -15.35
CA SER A 80 -10.87 -1.76 -14.46
C SER A 80 -10.68 -1.27 -13.02
N ALA A 81 -11.74 -1.35 -12.21
CA ALA A 81 -11.60 -1.45 -10.76
C ALA A 81 -11.41 -2.92 -10.40
N CYS A 82 -10.24 -3.29 -9.88
CA CYS A 82 -9.98 -4.63 -9.37
C CYS A 82 -10.47 -4.74 -7.93
N VAL A 83 -11.46 -5.60 -7.70
CA VAL A 83 -11.88 -6.04 -6.37
C VAL A 83 -10.94 -7.16 -5.94
N VAL A 84 -10.17 -6.92 -4.87
CA VAL A 84 -9.45 -7.98 -4.16
C VAL A 84 -10.33 -8.40 -2.98
N ASN A 85 -11.01 -9.54 -3.12
CA ASN A 85 -11.62 -10.23 -1.98
C ASN A 85 -10.52 -11.02 -1.29
N PHE A 86 -10.27 -10.72 -0.02
CA PHE A 86 -9.57 -11.62 0.89
C PHE A 86 -10.63 -12.55 1.50
N ILE A 87 -10.40 -13.86 1.41
CA ILE A 87 -11.17 -14.90 2.12
C ILE A 87 -10.71 -14.91 3.58
#